data_AF-A0A1H3JGH5-F1
#
_entry.id   AF-A0A1H3JGH5-F1
#
_cell.length_a   1.000
_cell.length_b   1.000
_cell.length_c   1.000
_cell.angle_alpha   90.00
_cell.angle_beta   90.00
_cell.angle_gamma   90.00
#
_symmetry.space_group_name_H-M   'P 1'
#
loop_
_entity.id
_entity.type
_entity.pdbx_description
1 polymer ?
#
loop_
_entity_poly.entity_id
_entity_poly.type
_entity_poly.pdbx_seq_one_letter_code
_entity_poly.pdbx_strand_id
1 'polypeptide(L)'
;MSDPPAIDAAPWTQTEEWTETAFQNRFVTVEATNAVYEDPEFLDAVEELVPTGIDQTPRAMFTTGLAFDPPPPGDKTPERLLPIAAKYASREFERSLAEDGLRNVRQADSQDLRLRGRRTASAFQYDADYPLDGAAVGRPDATPTLAVRVWAAIWPTADSFEMAGGIYPLEDLEAAVERVDGTTDVTIEARPGGDRRVVLDRIRDAAR
;
A
#
# COMPACT_ATOMS: atom_id res chain seq x y z
N MET A 1 4.58 -21.43 3.75
CA MET A 1 4.24 -20.12 3.14
C MET A 1 2.99 -19.64 3.84
N SER A 2 2.93 -18.36 4.18
CA SER A 2 1.74 -17.76 4.80
C SER A 2 1.00 -17.04 3.69
N ASP A 3 -0.24 -17.43 3.44
CA ASP A 3 -1.10 -16.69 2.51
C ASP A 3 -1.31 -15.27 3.06
N PRO A 4 -1.35 -14.24 2.20
CA PRO A 4 -1.67 -12.89 2.64
C PRO A 4 -3.12 -12.85 3.16
N PRO A 5 -3.43 -11.98 4.13
CA PRO A 5 -4.80 -11.83 4.60
C PRO A 5 -5.68 -11.31 3.45
N ALA A 6 -6.88 -11.86 3.28
CA ALA A 6 -7.76 -11.49 2.17
C ALA A 6 -8.54 -10.18 2.44
N ILE A 7 -8.85 -9.44 1.37
CA ILE A 7 -9.80 -8.32 1.38
C ILE A 7 -11.08 -8.73 0.66
N ASP A 8 -12.04 -9.29 1.42
CA ASP A 8 -13.33 -9.76 0.90
C ASP A 8 -14.43 -8.67 1.00
N ALA A 9 -14.21 -7.52 0.37
CA ALA A 9 -15.18 -6.45 0.38
C ALA A 9 -15.18 -5.69 -0.94
N ALA A 10 -16.36 -5.61 -1.58
CA ALA A 10 -16.54 -4.74 -2.73
C ALA A 10 -16.15 -3.28 -2.40
N PRO A 11 -15.55 -2.53 -3.35
CA PRO A 11 -15.31 -2.91 -4.75
C PRO A 11 -14.00 -3.69 -5.00
N TRP A 12 -13.22 -3.95 -3.95
CA TRP A 12 -11.86 -4.49 -4.06
C TRP A 12 -11.83 -5.91 -4.62
N THR A 13 -11.12 -6.10 -5.72
CA THR A 13 -10.87 -7.38 -6.37
C THR A 13 -9.37 -7.60 -6.47
N GLN A 14 -8.90 -8.80 -6.11
CA GLN A 14 -7.48 -9.13 -6.22
C GLN A 14 -7.06 -9.12 -7.71
N THR A 15 -6.13 -8.24 -8.06
CA THR A 15 -5.59 -8.09 -9.42
C THR A 15 -4.25 -8.80 -9.57
N GLU A 16 -3.45 -8.84 -8.50
CA GLU A 16 -2.12 -9.42 -8.51
C GLU A 16 -1.82 -10.23 -7.26
N GLU A 17 -0.93 -11.22 -7.41
CA GLU A 17 -0.32 -11.96 -6.32
C GLU A 17 1.09 -12.42 -6.72
N TRP A 18 2.06 -12.18 -5.86
CA TRP A 18 3.43 -12.65 -6.07
C TRP A 18 4.09 -13.01 -4.75
N THR A 19 5.20 -13.76 -4.84
CA THR A 19 6.02 -14.10 -3.69
C THR A 19 7.45 -13.66 -3.93
N GLU A 20 8.10 -13.17 -2.87
CA GLU A 20 9.48 -12.73 -2.89
C GLU A 20 10.20 -13.01 -1.56
N THR A 21 11.52 -13.06 -1.60
CA THR A 21 12.33 -13.09 -0.38
C THR A 21 12.50 -11.66 0.16
N ALA A 22 11.66 -11.27 1.12
CA ALA A 22 11.69 -9.94 1.73
C ALA A 22 12.94 -9.69 2.59
N PHE A 23 13.51 -10.74 3.17
CA PHE A 23 14.75 -10.65 3.94
C PHE A 23 15.45 -12.00 4.01
N GLN A 24 16.78 -12.00 3.91
CA GLN A 24 17.57 -13.19 4.13
C GLN A 24 18.88 -12.86 4.83
N ASN A 25 19.18 -13.64 5.87
CA ASN A 25 20.51 -13.67 6.48
C ASN A 25 20.91 -15.11 6.83
N ARG A 26 22.03 -15.28 7.53
CA ARG A 26 22.55 -16.60 7.92
C ARG A 26 21.61 -17.39 8.87
N PHE A 27 20.73 -16.71 9.59
CA PHE A 27 19.91 -17.27 10.67
C PHE A 27 18.44 -17.43 10.29
N VAL A 28 17.94 -16.61 9.38
CA VAL A 28 16.52 -16.59 9.01
C VAL A 28 16.32 -16.11 7.57
N THR A 29 15.37 -16.73 6.89
CA THR A 29 14.78 -16.27 5.64
C THR A 29 13.34 -15.83 5.92
N VAL A 30 12.94 -14.71 5.35
CA VAL A 30 11.57 -14.20 5.40
C VAL A 30 11.04 -14.14 3.97
N GLU A 31 10.05 -14.97 3.69
CA GLU A 31 9.31 -14.96 2.43
C GLU A 31 8.06 -14.09 2.62
N ALA A 32 7.79 -13.23 1.66
CA ALA A 32 6.58 -12.41 1.59
C ALA A 32 5.72 -12.90 0.44
N THR A 33 4.45 -13.16 0.71
CA THR A 33 3.43 -13.30 -0.34
C THR A 33 2.59 -12.04 -0.32
N ASN A 34 2.61 -11.29 -1.41
CA ASN A 34 1.93 -10.01 -1.57
C ASN A 34 0.72 -10.19 -2.47
N ALA A 35 -0.34 -9.42 -2.21
CA ALA A 35 -1.49 -9.31 -3.08
C ALA A 35 -1.96 -7.85 -3.17
N VAL A 36 -2.38 -7.45 -4.37
CA VAL A 36 -2.94 -6.12 -4.67
C VAL A 36 -4.41 -6.27 -5.03
N TYR A 37 -5.22 -5.33 -4.55
CA TYR A 37 -6.65 -5.28 -4.78
C TYR A 37 -7.06 -3.90 -5.28
N GLU A 38 -7.80 -3.90 -6.38
CA GLU A 38 -8.24 -2.69 -7.06
C GLU A 38 -9.73 -2.79 -7.38
N ASP A 39 -10.34 -1.64 -7.61
CA ASP A 39 -11.69 -1.56 -8.16
C ASP A 39 -11.57 -1.66 -9.69
N PRO A 40 -12.11 -2.72 -10.33
CA PRO A 40 -12.02 -2.88 -11.78
C PRO A 40 -12.59 -1.69 -12.57
N GLU A 41 -13.67 -1.07 -12.07
CA GLU A 41 -14.25 0.12 -12.73
C GLU A 41 -13.31 1.32 -12.63
N PHE A 42 -12.57 1.44 -11.53
CA PHE A 42 -11.57 2.50 -11.36
C PHE A 42 -10.34 2.25 -12.22
N LEU A 43 -9.86 1.00 -12.29
CA LEU A 43 -8.73 0.60 -13.11
C LEU A 43 -8.98 0.94 -14.59
N ASP A 44 -10.13 0.52 -15.14
CA ASP A 44 -10.52 0.82 -16.51
C ASP A 44 -10.61 2.34 -16.77
N ALA A 45 -11.07 3.11 -15.78
CA ALA A 45 -11.23 4.56 -15.92
C ALA A 45 -9.91 5.33 -15.92
N VAL A 46 -8.84 4.79 -15.32
CA VAL A 46 -7.55 5.47 -15.16
C VAL A 46 -6.42 4.85 -15.99
N GLU A 47 -6.66 3.76 -16.72
CA GLU A 47 -5.65 3.02 -17.47
C GLU A 47 -4.76 3.93 -18.33
N GLU A 48 -5.36 4.84 -19.10
CA GLU A 48 -4.61 5.76 -19.97
C GLU A 48 -3.80 6.81 -19.20
N LEU A 49 -4.17 7.12 -17.95
CA LEU A 49 -3.48 8.11 -17.11
C LEU A 49 -2.24 7.54 -16.43
N VAL A 50 -2.17 6.22 -16.25
CA VAL A 50 -1.11 5.57 -15.49
C VAL A 50 0.06 5.25 -16.43
N PRO A 51 1.25 5.85 -16.20
CA PRO A 51 2.41 5.55 -17.03
C PRO A 51 2.80 4.07 -16.96
N THR A 52 3.38 3.56 -18.04
CA THR A 52 3.99 2.22 -18.03
C THR A 52 5.08 2.15 -16.94
N GLY A 53 5.00 1.13 -16.09
CA GLY A 53 5.96 0.90 -15.00
C GLY A 53 5.57 1.48 -13.65
N ILE A 54 4.29 1.86 -13.47
CA ILE A 54 3.67 2.00 -12.16
C ILE A 54 2.81 0.76 -11.92
N ASP A 55 3.02 0.08 -10.80
CA ASP A 55 2.46 -1.25 -10.54
C ASP A 55 1.03 -1.21 -9.96
N GLN A 56 0.59 -0.06 -9.45
CA GLN A 56 -0.75 0.12 -8.86
C GLN A 56 -1.41 1.43 -9.25
N THR A 57 -2.74 1.45 -9.33
CA THR A 57 -3.52 2.68 -9.51
C THR A 57 -3.41 3.61 -8.29
N PRO A 58 -3.77 4.91 -8.40
CA PRO A 58 -3.74 5.83 -7.25
C PRO A 58 -4.81 5.52 -6.19
N ARG A 59 -5.60 4.44 -6.37
CA ARG A 59 -6.53 3.86 -5.37
C ARG A 59 -6.45 2.34 -5.39
N ALA A 60 -5.59 1.80 -4.55
CA ALA A 60 -5.42 0.38 -4.39
C ALA A 60 -5.32 0.00 -2.91
N MET A 61 -5.60 -1.26 -2.62
CA MET A 61 -5.33 -1.90 -1.34
C MET A 61 -4.28 -3.00 -1.57
N PHE A 62 -3.50 -3.31 -0.55
CA PHE A 62 -2.53 -4.40 -0.62
C PHE A 62 -2.45 -5.14 0.71
N THR A 63 -2.00 -6.39 0.64
CA THR A 63 -1.84 -7.27 1.79
C THR A 63 -0.58 -8.12 1.62
N THR A 64 0.12 -8.37 2.72
CA THR A 64 1.33 -9.21 2.73
C THR A 64 1.24 -10.22 3.86
N GLY A 65 1.41 -11.50 3.53
CA GLY A 65 1.68 -12.57 4.49
C GLY A 65 3.18 -12.80 4.58
N LEU A 66 3.77 -12.76 5.77
CA LEU A 66 5.18 -13.07 5.97
C LEU A 66 5.31 -14.51 6.48
N ALA A 67 6.36 -15.22 6.07
CA ALA A 67 6.71 -16.54 6.57
C ALA A 67 8.21 -16.58 6.93
N PHE A 68 8.51 -17.04 8.15
CA PHE A 68 9.88 -17.11 8.67
C PHE A 68 10.38 -18.56 8.62
N ASP A 69 11.58 -18.75 8.09
CA ASP A 69 12.27 -20.04 8.11
C ASP A 69 13.68 -19.92 8.76
N PRO A 70 13.91 -20.53 9.94
CA PRO A 70 12.93 -21.22 10.77
C PRO A 70 11.95 -20.23 11.44
N PRO A 71 10.76 -20.70 11.88
CA PRO A 71 9.82 -19.86 12.64
C PRO A 71 10.44 -19.29 13.94
N PRO A 72 9.97 -18.12 14.41
CA PRO A 72 10.45 -17.52 15.65
C PRO A 72 10.21 -18.47 16.84
N PRO A 73 11.21 -18.69 17.72
CA PRO A 73 11.07 -19.66 18.79
C PRO A 73 10.17 -19.15 19.91
N GLY A 74 9.18 -19.96 20.30
CA GLY A 74 8.37 -19.77 21.51
C GLY A 74 7.13 -18.90 21.35
N ASP A 75 6.14 -19.16 22.21
CA ASP A 75 4.86 -18.46 22.22
C ASP A 75 5.06 -16.95 22.44
N LYS A 76 4.33 -16.13 21.68
CA LYS A 76 4.33 -14.64 21.75
C LYS A 76 5.63 -13.97 21.32
N THR A 77 6.57 -14.70 20.74
CA THR A 77 7.78 -14.10 20.17
C THR A 77 7.47 -13.05 19.10
N PRO A 78 6.52 -13.26 18.16
CA PRO A 78 6.13 -12.22 17.20
C PRO A 78 5.65 -10.92 17.85
N GLU A 79 4.84 -11.00 18.92
CA GLU A 79 4.36 -9.81 19.66
C GLU A 79 5.51 -8.98 20.24
N ARG A 80 6.56 -9.65 20.75
CA ARG A 80 7.76 -8.99 21.28
C ARG A 80 8.65 -8.40 20.20
N LEU A 81 8.64 -9.01 19.01
CA LEU A 81 9.43 -8.57 17.86
C LEU A 81 8.74 -7.48 17.03
N LEU A 82 7.45 -7.21 17.27
CA LEU A 82 6.68 -6.21 16.52
C LEU A 82 7.39 -4.85 16.37
N PRO A 83 8.01 -4.23 17.40
CA PRO A 83 8.70 -2.96 17.22
C PRO A 83 9.89 -3.03 16.25
N ILE A 84 10.58 -4.17 16.21
CA ILE A 84 11.71 -4.41 15.29
C ILE A 84 11.18 -4.67 13.88
N ALA A 85 10.18 -5.55 13.77
CA ALA A 85 9.52 -5.86 12.49
C ALA A 85 8.91 -4.62 11.86
N ALA A 86 8.20 -3.79 12.63
CA ALA A 86 7.60 -2.53 12.17
C ALA A 86 8.64 -1.54 11.65
N LYS A 87 9.78 -1.41 12.34
CA LYS A 87 10.87 -0.55 11.89
C LYS A 87 11.49 -1.04 10.58
N TYR A 88 11.62 -2.36 10.41
CA TYR A 88 12.13 -2.94 9.16
C TYR A 88 11.11 -2.76 8.03
N ALA A 89 9.87 -3.20 8.26
CA ALA A 89 8.74 -3.06 7.36
C ALA A 89 8.56 -1.62 6.86
N SER A 90 8.57 -0.63 7.74
CA SER A 90 8.45 0.78 7.37
C SER A 90 9.54 1.21 6.38
N ARG A 91 10.80 0.80 6.59
CA ARG A 91 11.91 1.17 5.68
C ARG A 91 11.84 0.48 4.33
N GLU A 92 11.53 -0.81 4.35
CA GLU A 92 11.38 -1.58 3.11
C GLU A 92 10.17 -1.09 2.31
N PHE A 93 9.07 -0.76 2.99
CA PHE A 93 7.87 -0.23 2.36
C PHE A 93 8.12 1.14 1.72
N GLU A 94 8.84 2.05 2.39
CA GLU A 94 9.27 3.31 1.79
C GLU A 94 10.12 3.10 0.52
N ARG A 95 10.98 2.09 0.51
CA ARG A 95 11.79 1.74 -0.65
C ARG A 95 10.94 1.16 -1.78
N SER A 96 10.05 0.22 -1.47
CA SER A 96 9.12 -0.38 -2.45
C SER A 96 8.27 0.69 -3.11
N LEU A 97 7.69 1.64 -2.37
CA LEU A 97 6.92 2.75 -2.98
C LEU A 97 7.73 3.55 -4.01
N ALA A 98 9.04 3.71 -3.79
CA ALA A 98 9.91 4.38 -4.76
C ALA A 98 10.31 3.49 -5.94
N GLU A 99 10.44 2.17 -5.72
CA GLU A 99 10.70 1.16 -6.74
C GLU A 99 9.48 0.96 -7.66
N ASP A 100 8.27 1.03 -7.12
CA ASP A 100 6.97 1.03 -7.82
C ASP A 100 6.71 2.35 -8.60
N GLY A 101 7.67 3.28 -8.56
CA GLY A 101 7.68 4.50 -9.37
C GLY A 101 7.06 5.74 -8.72
N LEU A 102 6.58 5.67 -7.47
CA LEU A 102 6.17 6.88 -6.75
C LEU A 102 7.36 7.79 -6.47
N ARG A 103 7.11 9.10 -6.52
CA ARG A 103 8.15 10.13 -6.35
C ARG A 103 8.00 10.83 -5.02
N ASN A 104 9.10 11.42 -4.54
CA ASN A 104 9.11 12.24 -3.32
C ASN A 104 8.47 11.56 -2.09
N VAL A 105 8.61 10.24 -1.98
CA VAL A 105 8.08 9.44 -0.87
C VAL A 105 8.66 9.95 0.45
N ARG A 106 7.79 10.30 1.39
CA ARG A 106 8.19 10.78 2.72
C ARG A 106 7.28 10.18 3.78
N GLN A 107 7.88 9.66 4.85
CA GLN A 107 7.13 9.27 6.03
C GLN A 107 6.45 10.49 6.65
N ALA A 108 5.13 10.44 6.73
CA ALA A 108 4.29 11.51 7.25
C ALA A 108 3.87 11.27 8.71
N ASP A 109 3.61 10.02 9.09
CA ASP A 109 3.20 9.66 10.45
C ASP A 109 3.50 8.18 10.78
N SER A 110 3.53 7.85 12.07
CA SER A 110 3.56 6.48 12.57
C SER A 110 2.80 6.38 13.88
N GLN A 111 1.94 5.37 14.02
CA GLN A 111 1.11 5.19 15.19
C GLN A 111 0.70 3.74 15.41
N ASP A 112 0.31 3.40 16.63
CA ASP A 112 -0.32 2.13 16.94
C ASP A 112 -1.80 2.16 16.52
N LEU A 113 -2.22 1.14 15.78
CA LEU A 113 -3.60 0.93 15.37
C LEU A 113 -4.20 -0.23 16.18
N ARG A 114 -5.30 0.04 16.89
CA ARG A 114 -6.08 -1.03 17.53
C ARG A 114 -6.83 -1.83 16.47
N LEU A 115 -6.59 -3.14 16.48
CA LEU A 115 -7.28 -4.12 15.66
C LEU A 115 -8.44 -4.75 16.45
N ARG A 116 -9.18 -5.64 15.79
CA ARG A 116 -10.19 -6.47 16.47
C ARG A 116 -9.49 -7.42 17.46
N GLY A 117 -10.23 -7.88 18.48
CA GLY A 117 -9.72 -8.91 19.39
C GLY A 117 -8.61 -8.48 20.36
N ARG A 118 -8.48 -7.18 20.70
CA ARG A 118 -7.41 -6.62 21.56
C ARG A 118 -5.99 -6.75 20.97
N ARG A 119 -5.86 -7.00 19.67
CA ARG A 119 -4.59 -6.96 18.94
C ARG A 119 -4.22 -5.52 18.59
N THR A 120 -2.93 -5.28 18.39
CA THR A 120 -2.39 -3.98 17.96
C THR A 120 -1.53 -4.20 16.72
N ALA A 121 -1.66 -3.30 15.76
CA ALA A 121 -0.75 -3.17 14.63
C ALA A 121 0.11 -1.93 14.79
N SER A 122 1.34 -1.96 14.29
CA SER A 122 2.13 -0.75 14.07
C SER A 122 1.82 -0.23 12.67
N ALA A 123 1.28 0.98 12.58
CA ALA A 123 0.91 1.62 11.34
C ALA A 123 1.86 2.77 10.97
N PHE A 124 2.03 2.96 9.68
CA PHE A 124 2.87 4.00 9.09
C PHE A 124 2.14 4.63 7.90
N GLN A 125 2.36 5.94 7.76
CA GLN A 125 1.75 6.76 6.73
C GLN A 125 2.85 7.44 5.91
N TYR A 126 2.70 7.43 4.59
CA TYR A 126 3.59 8.06 3.63
C TYR A 126 2.81 9.02 2.74
N ASP A 127 3.39 10.16 2.45
CA ASP A 127 2.93 11.04 1.38
C ASP A 127 3.90 10.90 0.20
N ALA A 128 3.36 10.87 -1.02
CA ALA A 128 4.12 10.72 -2.24
C ALA A 128 3.45 11.44 -3.42
N ASP A 129 4.20 11.58 -4.50
CA ASP A 129 3.73 12.12 -5.78
C ASP A 129 3.55 10.95 -6.75
N TYR A 130 2.30 10.68 -7.14
CA TYR A 130 1.93 9.65 -8.10
C TYR A 130 2.10 10.18 -9.53
N PRO A 131 2.99 9.63 -10.36
CA PRO A 131 3.20 10.10 -11.73
C PRO A 131 1.97 9.85 -12.61
N LEU A 132 1.64 10.82 -13.46
CA LEU A 132 0.59 10.71 -14.48
C LEU A 132 1.22 10.80 -15.87
N ASP A 133 0.61 10.15 -16.85
CA ASP A 133 1.03 10.24 -18.25
C ASP A 133 0.69 11.64 -18.80
N GLY A 134 1.73 12.39 -19.17
CA GLY A 134 1.58 13.72 -19.74
C GLY A 134 0.79 13.72 -21.05
N ALA A 135 0.96 12.70 -21.90
CA ALA A 135 0.24 12.60 -23.17
C ALA A 135 -1.27 12.40 -22.95
N ALA A 136 -1.65 11.63 -21.94
CA ALA A 136 -3.05 11.39 -21.58
C ALA A 136 -3.79 12.65 -21.10
N VAL A 137 -3.04 13.67 -20.66
CA VAL A 137 -3.60 14.96 -20.24
C VAL A 137 -3.31 16.10 -21.23
N GLY A 138 -2.93 15.77 -22.48
CA GLY A 138 -2.67 16.74 -23.55
C GLY A 138 -1.35 17.50 -23.41
N ARG A 139 -0.43 17.03 -22.55
CA ARG A 139 0.86 17.65 -22.22
C ARG A 139 2.01 16.63 -22.29
N PRO A 140 2.37 16.12 -23.47
CA PRO A 140 3.34 15.02 -23.63
C PRO A 140 4.75 15.35 -23.11
N ASP A 141 5.13 16.63 -23.05
CA ASP A 141 6.42 17.07 -22.52
C ASP A 141 6.40 17.35 -21.00
N ALA A 142 5.24 17.24 -20.35
CA ALA A 142 5.08 17.43 -18.92
C ALA A 142 5.13 16.11 -18.16
N THR A 143 5.44 16.19 -16.87
CA THR A 143 5.34 15.04 -15.94
C THR A 143 4.40 15.41 -14.79
N PRO A 144 3.08 15.46 -15.05
CA PRO A 144 2.10 15.76 -14.02
C PRO A 144 2.18 14.73 -12.90
N THR A 145 1.85 15.16 -11.69
CA THR A 145 1.82 14.30 -10.51
C THR A 145 0.58 14.58 -9.69
N LEU A 146 -0.03 13.51 -9.18
CA LEU A 146 -1.14 13.54 -8.23
C LEU A 146 -0.61 13.30 -6.82
N ALA A 147 -0.89 14.20 -5.87
CA ALA A 147 -0.55 13.96 -4.48
C ALA A 147 -1.35 12.77 -3.93
N VAL A 148 -0.65 11.79 -3.34
CA VAL A 148 -1.24 10.58 -2.76
C VAL A 148 -0.74 10.34 -1.35
N ARG A 149 -1.53 9.57 -0.59
CA ARG A 149 -1.17 9.06 0.72
C ARG A 149 -1.29 7.56 0.75
N VAL A 150 -0.28 6.93 1.33
CA VAL A 150 -0.21 5.49 1.54
C VAL A 150 -0.22 5.19 3.03
N TRP A 151 -1.06 4.26 3.44
CA TRP A 151 -1.02 3.64 4.77
C TRP A 151 -0.55 2.21 4.64
N ALA A 152 0.24 1.74 5.60
CA ALA A 152 0.34 0.31 5.89
C ALA A 152 0.38 0.07 7.39
N ALA A 153 -0.04 -1.13 7.78
CA ALA A 153 -0.04 -1.58 9.15
C ALA A 153 0.42 -3.03 9.21
N ILE A 154 1.35 -3.33 10.11
CA ILE A 154 1.86 -4.68 10.36
C ILE A 154 1.45 -5.17 11.75
N TRP A 155 1.07 -6.44 11.87
CA TRP A 155 0.69 -7.04 13.13
C TRP A 155 1.22 -8.47 13.27
N PRO A 156 1.43 -8.95 14.51
CA PRO A 156 1.88 -10.32 14.75
C PRO A 156 0.74 -11.32 14.57
N THR A 157 1.09 -12.49 14.04
CA THR A 157 0.28 -13.73 14.09
C THR A 157 0.85 -14.66 15.15
N ALA A 158 0.42 -15.94 15.18
CA ALA A 158 0.92 -16.91 16.15
C ALA A 158 2.44 -17.17 16.00
N ASP A 159 2.92 -17.21 14.76
CA ASP A 159 4.28 -17.61 14.38
C ASP A 159 4.94 -16.65 13.37
N SER A 160 4.26 -15.58 12.96
CA SER A 160 4.78 -14.65 11.95
C SER A 160 4.16 -13.24 12.07
N PHE A 161 4.10 -12.51 10.95
CA PHE A 161 3.50 -11.21 10.79
C PHE A 161 2.68 -11.16 9.51
N GLU A 162 1.66 -10.31 9.53
CA GLU A 162 0.88 -9.94 8.35
C GLU A 162 0.86 -8.42 8.25
N MET A 163 0.66 -7.92 7.03
CA MET A 163 0.52 -6.51 6.74
C MET A 163 -0.68 -6.28 5.84
N ALA A 164 -1.30 -5.11 5.98
CA ALA A 164 -2.23 -4.58 4.99
C ALA A 164 -2.11 -3.06 4.91
N GLY A 165 -2.51 -2.50 3.79
CA GLY A 165 -2.45 -1.08 3.55
C GLY A 165 -3.19 -0.65 2.29
N GLY A 166 -3.13 0.63 1.99
CA GLY A 166 -3.74 1.17 0.78
C GLY A 166 -3.28 2.58 0.47
N ILE A 167 -3.44 2.95 -0.79
CA ILE A 167 -3.09 4.24 -1.38
C ILE A 167 -4.37 5.00 -1.76
N TYR A 168 -4.38 6.32 -1.58
CA TYR A 168 -5.47 7.17 -2.04
C TYR A 168 -5.03 8.61 -2.37
N PRO A 169 -5.76 9.32 -3.25
CA PRO A 169 -5.47 10.71 -3.60
C PRO A 169 -5.69 11.69 -2.45
N LEU A 170 -4.84 12.71 -2.38
CA LEU A 170 -4.96 13.85 -1.47
C LEU A 170 -5.52 15.10 -2.15
N GLU A 171 -5.54 15.14 -3.48
CA GLU A 171 -6.08 16.22 -4.30
C GLU A 171 -6.89 15.65 -5.47
N ASP A 172 -7.77 16.48 -6.04
CA ASP A 172 -8.52 16.11 -7.23
C ASP A 172 -7.59 16.04 -8.46
N LEU A 173 -7.86 15.13 -9.38
CA LEU A 173 -7.09 15.01 -10.63
C LEU A 173 -7.10 16.30 -11.44
N GLU A 174 -8.24 17.02 -11.47
CA GLU A 174 -8.37 18.31 -12.15
C GLU A 174 -7.29 19.29 -11.68
N ALA A 175 -7.09 19.42 -10.36
CA ALA A 175 -6.07 20.30 -9.81
C ALA A 175 -4.63 19.89 -10.18
N ALA A 176 -4.36 18.58 -10.27
CA ALA A 176 -3.07 18.06 -10.70
C ALA A 176 -2.80 18.33 -12.19
N VAL A 177 -3.84 18.25 -13.02
CA VAL A 177 -3.79 18.48 -14.47
C VAL A 177 -3.70 19.98 -14.80
N GLU A 178 -4.46 20.83 -14.11
CA GLU A 178 -4.40 22.28 -14.26
C GLU A 178 -3.01 22.85 -13.96
N ARG A 179 -2.26 22.23 -13.03
CA ARG A 179 -0.89 22.64 -12.68
C ARG A 179 0.09 22.61 -13.86
N VAL A 180 -0.20 21.78 -14.87
CA VAL A 180 0.59 21.67 -16.10
C VAL A 180 -0.17 22.23 -17.31
N ASP A 181 -1.24 23.00 -17.08
CA ASP A 181 -2.17 23.52 -18.08
C ASP A 181 -2.78 22.40 -18.96
N GLY A 182 -2.93 21.18 -18.45
CA GLY A 182 -3.47 20.03 -19.19
C GLY A 182 -5.00 19.97 -19.22
N THR A 183 -5.53 18.92 -19.84
CA THR A 183 -6.96 18.62 -19.88
C THR A 183 -7.18 17.10 -19.84
N THR A 184 -8.20 16.64 -19.13
CA THR A 184 -8.60 15.22 -19.11
C THR A 184 -10.11 15.11 -18.94
N ASP A 185 -10.71 14.06 -19.51
CA ASP A 185 -12.11 13.71 -19.29
C ASP A 185 -12.27 12.76 -18.07
N VAL A 186 -11.17 12.27 -17.51
CA VAL A 186 -11.17 11.39 -16.33
C VAL A 186 -11.35 12.23 -15.07
N THR A 187 -12.16 11.72 -14.14
CA THR A 187 -12.39 12.37 -12.84
C THR A 187 -11.89 11.49 -11.71
N ILE A 188 -10.98 12.03 -10.90
CA ILE A 188 -10.62 11.45 -9.61
C ILE A 188 -10.86 12.53 -8.56
N GLU A 189 -11.92 12.36 -7.77
CA GLU A 189 -12.21 13.24 -6.63
C GLU A 189 -11.47 12.73 -5.40
N ALA A 190 -10.60 13.53 -4.77
CA ALA A 190 -9.99 13.18 -3.51
C ALA A 190 -11.01 13.28 -2.37
N ARG A 191 -11.08 12.22 -1.55
CA ARG A 191 -11.90 12.23 -0.33
C ARG A 191 -11.04 11.81 0.85
N PRO A 192 -9.99 12.56 1.24
CA PRO A 192 -8.93 12.04 2.12
C PRO A 192 -9.44 11.49 3.45
N GLY A 193 -10.50 12.08 4.02
CA GLY A 193 -11.13 11.58 5.25
C GLY A 193 -11.94 10.30 5.05
N GLY A 194 -12.63 10.17 3.93
CA GLY A 194 -13.40 8.97 3.55
C GLY A 194 -12.48 7.84 3.10
N ASP A 195 -11.53 8.13 2.23
CA ASP A 195 -10.56 7.17 1.70
C ASP A 195 -9.68 6.60 2.83
N ARG A 196 -9.18 7.45 3.73
CA ARG A 196 -8.51 7.01 4.97
C ARG A 196 -9.36 6.03 5.76
N ARG A 197 -10.65 6.32 5.92
CA ARG A 197 -11.55 5.46 6.69
C ARG A 197 -11.69 4.10 6.01
N VAL A 198 -11.88 4.07 4.69
CA VAL A 198 -11.95 2.82 3.91
C VAL A 198 -10.69 1.99 4.12
N VAL A 199 -9.49 2.58 3.94
CA VAL A 199 -8.21 1.89 4.12
C VAL A 199 -8.08 1.31 5.55
N LEU A 200 -8.34 2.13 6.58
CA LEU A 200 -8.24 1.67 7.97
C LEU A 200 -9.28 0.59 8.31
N ASP A 201 -10.47 0.64 7.71
CA ASP A 201 -11.50 -0.38 7.91
C ASP A 201 -11.14 -1.70 7.20
N ARG A 202 -10.55 -1.64 6.01
CA ARG A 202 -10.03 -2.83 5.31
C ARG A 202 -8.85 -3.46 6.06
N ILE A 203 -7.90 -2.68 6.57
CA ILE A 203 -6.80 -3.18 7.42
C ILE A 203 -7.35 -3.95 8.63
N ARG A 204 -8.37 -3.41 9.31
CA ARG A 204 -9.02 -4.07 10.46
C ARG A 204 -9.80 -5.33 10.08
N ASP A 205 -10.26 -5.42 8.84
CA ASP A 205 -10.99 -6.57 8.33
C ASP A 205 -10.05 -7.68 7.86
N ALA A 206 -8.90 -7.33 7.31
CA ALA A 206 -7.82 -8.27 6.97
C ALA A 206 -7.23 -8.93 8.23
N ALA A 207 -7.11 -8.20 9.35
CA ALA A 207 -6.54 -8.71 10.60
C ALA A 207 -7.48 -9.56 11.47
N ARG A 208 -8.51 -10.19 10.88
CA ARG A 208 -9.57 -10.91 11.61
C ARG A 208 -9.14 -12.27 12.16
#